data_AF-A0AAV3P0W5-F1
#
_entry.id   AF-A0AAV3P0W5-F1
#
_cell.length_a   1.000
_cell.length_b   1.000
_cell.length_c   1.000
_cell.angle_alpha   90.00
_cell.angle_beta   90.00
_cell.angle_gamma   90.00
#
_symmetry.space_group_name_H-M   'P 1'
#
loop_
_entity.id
_entity.type
_entity.pdbx_description
1 polymer ?
#
loop_
_entity_poly.entity_id
_entity_poly.type
_entity_poly.pdbx_seq_one_letter_code
_entity_poly.pdbx_strand_id
1 'polypeptide(L)'
;MVNKVFFIQIGQNMEIYVDDMLIKSREVEDHEANLRESFENLKRNKLRLDPDKCVFGVTSGKFMWYMISQRGIEPNPYKIATLRAIQSPRLRRKLSA
;
A
#
# COMPACT_ATOMS: atom_id res chain seq x y z
N MET A 1 -10.37 -13.09 0.68
CA MET A 1 -9.57 -14.12 1.40
C MET A 1 -8.59 -13.46 2.36
N VAL A 2 -7.74 -12.55 1.88
CA VAL A 2 -6.83 -11.73 2.69
C VAL A 2 -7.51 -10.94 3.82
N ASN A 3 -8.66 -10.30 3.59
CA ASN A 3 -9.38 -9.57 4.65
C ASN A 3 -9.80 -10.47 5.84
N LYS A 4 -10.02 -11.77 5.62
CA LYS A 4 -10.31 -12.71 6.71
C LYS A 4 -9.05 -13.07 7.49
N VAL A 5 -7.92 -13.21 6.80
CA VAL A 5 -6.62 -13.56 7.39
C VAL A 5 -6.11 -12.43 8.29
N PHE A 6 -6.26 -11.18 7.84
CA PHE A 6 -5.72 -10.01 8.50
C PHE A 6 -6.77 -9.17 9.21
N PHE A 7 -7.96 -9.71 9.48
CA PHE A 7 -9.10 -8.95 10.02
C PHE A 7 -8.74 -8.17 11.30
N ILE A 8 -7.89 -8.73 12.16
CA ILE A 8 -7.46 -8.10 13.42
C ILE A 8 -6.47 -6.95 13.16
N GLN A 9 -5.60 -7.09 12.15
CA GLN A 9 -4.53 -6.14 11.82
C GLN A 9 -5.04 -4.96 10.97
N ILE A 10 -6.05 -5.18 10.12
CA ILE A 10 -6.60 -4.18 9.21
C ILE A 10 -7.17 -2.99 10.01
N GLY A 11 -6.76 -1.78 9.62
CA GLY A 11 -7.15 -0.53 10.26
C GLY A 11 -6.36 -0.19 11.53
N GLN A 12 -5.61 -1.15 12.10
CA GLN A 12 -4.72 -0.92 13.24
C GLN A 12 -3.28 -0.66 12.76
N ASN A 13 -2.56 -1.73 12.44
CA ASN A 13 -1.17 -1.71 11.98
C ASN A 13 -1.04 -2.09 10.50
N MET A 14 -2.15 -2.42 9.82
CA MET A 14 -2.16 -2.82 8.42
C MET A 14 -3.26 -2.13 7.61
N GLU A 15 -2.96 -1.79 6.37
CA GLU A 15 -3.95 -1.46 5.33
C GLU A 15 -3.80 -2.43 4.16
N ILE A 16 -4.91 -2.86 3.56
CA ILE A 16 -4.89 -3.80 2.43
C ILE A 16 -5.79 -3.29 1.31
N TYR A 17 -5.29 -3.39 0.08
CA TYR A 17 -6.08 -3.24 -1.13
C TYR A 17 -5.81 -4.39 -2.08
N VAL A 18 -6.78 -5.31 -2.21
CA VAL A 18 -6.66 -6.53 -3.04
C VAL A 18 -5.39 -7.31 -2.68
N ASP A 19 -4.30 -7.14 -3.43
CA ASP A 19 -3.03 -7.84 -3.25
C ASP A 19 -1.92 -6.95 -2.64
N ASP A 20 -2.15 -5.64 -2.56
CA ASP A 20 -1.20 -4.68 -1.98
C ASP A 20 -1.44 -4.55 -0.47
N MET A 21 -0.40 -4.77 0.33
CA MET A 21 -0.44 -4.63 1.79
C MET A 21 0.54 -3.56 2.26
N LEU A 22 0.09 -2.73 3.20
CA LEU A 22 0.91 -1.74 3.91
C LEU A 22 0.91 -2.09 5.38
N ILE A 23 2.09 -2.25 5.97
CA ILE A 23 2.27 -2.40 7.41
C ILE A 23 2.85 -1.10 7.94
N LYS A 24 2.23 -0.51 8.95
CA LYS A 24 2.58 0.79 9.50
C LYS A 24 2.67 0.73 11.02
N SER A 25 3.55 1.54 11.58
CA SER A 25 3.77 1.65 13.03
C SER A 25 4.12 3.09 13.37
N ARG A 26 3.84 3.52 14.60
CA ARG A 26 4.23 4.86 15.07
C ARG A 26 5.70 4.88 15.44
N GLU A 27 6.12 3.87 16.21
CA GLU A 27 7.49 3.67 16.66
C GLU A 27 8.14 2.52 15.90
N VAL A 28 9.49 2.54 15.83
CA VAL A 28 10.27 1.53 15.10
C VAL A 28 10.27 0.20 15.84
N GLU A 29 10.28 0.25 17.16
CA GLU A 29 10.30 -0.90 18.07
C GLU A 29 9.03 -1.76 17.89
N ASP A 30 7.88 -1.10 17.70
CA ASP A 30 6.61 -1.77 17.41
C ASP A 30 6.59 -2.41 16.01
N HIS A 31 7.37 -1.86 15.07
CA HIS A 31 7.33 -2.27 13.67
C HIS A 31 7.81 -3.71 13.48
N GLU A 32 8.84 -4.12 14.22
CA GLU A 32 9.32 -5.50 14.19
C GLU A 32 8.24 -6.50 14.65
N ALA A 33 7.53 -6.17 15.74
CA ALA A 33 6.44 -7.00 16.26
C ALA A 33 5.27 -7.10 15.27
N ASN A 34 4.88 -5.98 14.66
CA ASN A 34 3.83 -5.95 13.64
C ASN A 34 4.19 -6.77 12.40
N LEU A 35 5.43 -6.65 11.91
CA LEU A 35 5.93 -7.46 10.80
C LEU A 35 5.93 -8.96 11.14
N ARG A 36 6.38 -9.32 12.34
CA ARG A 36 6.37 -10.71 12.82
C ARG A 36 4.96 -11.29 12.80
N GLU A 37 3.98 -10.59 13.37
CA GLU A 37 2.58 -11.01 13.36
C GLU A 37 2.06 -11.22 11.93
N SER A 38 2.32 -10.26 11.03
CA SER A 38 1.87 -10.36 9.63
C SER A 38 2.52 -11.53 8.88
N PHE A 39 3.83 -11.75 9.05
CA PHE A 39 4.51 -12.89 8.43
C PHE A 39 4.04 -14.24 8.97
N GLU A 40 3.73 -14.33 10.26
CA GLU A 40 3.12 -15.53 10.83
C GLU A 40 1.73 -15.79 10.22
N ASN A 41 0.90 -14.77 10.07
CA ASN A 41 -0.41 -14.87 9.44
C ASN A 41 -0.30 -15.31 7.96
N LEU A 42 0.65 -14.74 7.20
CA LEU A 42 0.95 -15.16 5.83
C LEU A 42 1.33 -16.65 5.78
N LYS A 43 2.27 -17.07 6.64
CA LYS A 43 2.76 -18.45 6.72
C LYS A 43 1.65 -19.45 7.07
N ARG A 44 0.84 -19.15 8.10
CA ARG A 44 -0.28 -20.01 8.53
C ARG A 44 -1.30 -20.21 7.42
N ASN A 45 -1.53 -19.18 6.61
CA ASN A 45 -2.52 -19.21 5.53
C ASN A 45 -1.92 -19.55 4.15
N LYS A 46 -0.64 -19.96 4.09
CA LYS A 46 0.09 -20.31 2.86
C LYS A 46 0.06 -19.21 1.79
N LEU A 47 -0.03 -17.95 2.22
CA LEU A 47 0.11 -16.79 1.35
C LEU A 47 1.60 -16.47 1.16
N ARG A 48 1.98 -16.05 -0.05
CA ARG A 48 3.36 -15.73 -0.41
C ARG A 48 3.45 -14.29 -0.87
N LEU A 49 4.51 -13.62 -0.43
CA LEU A 49 4.90 -12.31 -0.93
C LEU A 49 5.86 -12.48 -2.11
N ASP A 50 5.88 -11.48 -2.99
CA ASP A 50 6.88 -11.32 -4.05
C ASP A 50 8.04 -10.47 -3.50
N PRO A 51 9.19 -11.06 -3.14
CA PRO A 51 10.26 -10.35 -2.45
C PRO A 51 10.80 -9.15 -3.25
N ASP A 52 10.79 -9.25 -4.58
CA ASP A 52 11.30 -8.19 -5.48
C ASP A 52 10.41 -6.95 -5.47
N LYS A 53 9.16 -7.08 -5.03
CA LYS A 53 8.19 -5.97 -4.92
C LYS A 53 8.02 -5.46 -3.49
N CYS A 54 8.56 -6.16 -2.51
CA CYS A 54 8.45 -5.74 -1.12
C CYS A 54 9.50 -4.70 -0.76
N VAL A 55 9.07 -3.68 0.00
CA VAL A 55 9.94 -2.65 0.56
C VAL A 55 9.72 -2.61 2.07
N PHE A 56 10.80 -2.63 2.84
CA PHE A 56 10.75 -2.73 4.30
C PHE A 56 11.61 -1.64 4.96
N GLY A 57 11.27 -1.26 6.20
CA GLY A 57 12.12 -0.39 7.03
C GLY A 57 12.25 1.05 6.52
N VAL A 58 11.26 1.53 5.75
CA VAL A 58 11.26 2.89 5.20
C VAL A 58 10.38 3.82 6.02
N THR A 59 10.79 5.09 6.17
CA THR A 59 9.99 6.14 6.84
C THR A 59 8.94 6.75 5.92
N SER A 60 9.08 6.55 4.61
CA SER A 60 8.10 6.89 3.59
C SER A 60 8.17 5.91 2.43
N GLY A 61 7.06 5.69 1.74
CA GLY A 61 6.99 4.72 0.67
C GLY A 61 5.81 4.93 -0.26
N LYS A 62 5.91 4.36 -1.46
CA LYS A 62 4.80 4.31 -2.39
C LYS A 62 3.88 3.16 -2.01
N PHE A 63 2.60 3.44 -1.86
CA PHE A 63 1.55 2.44 -1.75
C PHE A 63 0.47 2.73 -2.76
N MET A 64 0.27 1.81 -3.70
CA MET A 64 -0.59 2.01 -4.88
C MET A 64 -0.27 3.32 -5.63
N TRP A 65 -1.18 4.29 -5.56
CA TRP A 65 -1.12 5.60 -6.22
C TRP A 65 -0.72 6.75 -5.30
N TYR A 66 -0.38 6.43 -4.06
CA TYR A 66 -0.10 7.40 -3.01
C TYR A 66 1.33 7.27 -2.51
N MET A 67 1.85 8.40 -2.03
CA MET A 67 3.04 8.47 -1.20
C MET A 67 2.58 8.52 0.25
N ILE A 68 3.10 7.63 1.07
CA ILE A 68 2.77 7.54 2.49
C ILE A 68 4.01 7.92 3.29
N SER A 69 3.83 8.78 4.27
CA SER A 69 4.87 9.20 5.22
C SER A 69 4.27 9.52 6.58
N GLN A 70 5.11 9.86 7.55
CA GLN A 70 4.67 10.39 8.84
C GLN A 70 3.80 11.67 8.72
N ARG A 71 3.93 12.44 7.63
CA ARG A 71 3.12 13.64 7.38
C ARG A 71 1.71 13.33 6.88
N GLY A 72 1.45 12.08 6.49
CA GLY A 72 0.18 11.63 5.94
C GLY A 72 0.32 11.06 4.53
N ILE A 73 -0.78 11.16 3.78
CA ILE A 73 -0.95 10.57 2.46
C ILE A 73 -0.91 11.70 1.42
N GLU A 74 -0.01 11.60 0.46
CA GLU A 74 0.14 12.55 -0.64
C GLU A 74 -0.10 11.84 -1.99
N PRO A 75 -0.63 12.54 -3.00
CA PRO A 75 -0.76 11.94 -4.33
C PRO A 75 0.61 11.71 -4.95
N ASN A 76 0.77 10.62 -5.70
CA ASN A 76 2.03 10.34 -6.37
C ASN A 76 2.37 11.44 -7.41
N PRO A 77 3.51 12.13 -7.28
CA PRO A 77 3.89 13.24 -8.16
C PRO A 77 4.03 12.82 -9.63
N TYR A 78 4.42 11.57 -9.90
CA TYR A 78 4.50 11.03 -11.25
C TYR A 78 3.13 10.98 -11.93
N LYS A 79 2.09 10.57 -11.19
CA LYS A 79 0.73 10.56 -11.72
C LYS A 79 0.18 11.96 -11.93
N ILE A 80 0.46 12.89 -11.01
CA ILE A 80 0.09 14.30 -11.18
C ILE A 80 0.75 14.85 -12.45
N ALA A 81 2.04 14.59 -12.66
CA ALA A 81 2.76 15.01 -13.86
C ALA A 81 2.16 14.39 -15.13
N THR A 82 1.81 13.10 -15.08
CA THR A 82 1.17 12.38 -16.20
C THR A 82 -0.17 13.02 -16.56
N LEU A 83 -1.05 13.26 -15.57
CA LEU A 83 -2.35 13.90 -15.78
C LEU A 83 -2.22 15.32 -16.36
N ARG A 84 -1.25 16.12 -15.89
CA ARG A 84 -0.98 17.46 -16.44
C ARG A 84 -0.46 17.42 -17.88
N ALA A 85 0.23 16.35 -18.26
CA ALA A 85 0.75 16.15 -19.61
C ALA A 85 -0.29 15.58 -20.59
N ILE A 86 -1.45 15.12 -20.12
CA ILE A 86 -2.52 14.64 -21.00
C ILE A 86 -3.07 15.82 -21.81
N GLN A 87 -2.90 15.77 -23.13
CA GLN A 87 -3.58 16.69 -24.04
C GLN A 87 -5.08 16.39 -24.04
N SER A 88 -5.89 17.44 -24.02
CA SER A 88 -7.35 17.32 -24.02
C SER A 88 -7.81 16.40 -25.16
N PRO A 89 -8.55 15.31 -24.88
CA PRO A 89 -9.00 14.40 -25.94
C PRO A 89 -9.84 15.17 -26.95
N ARG A 90 -9.43 15.16 -28.23
CA ARG A 90 -10.13 15.89 -29.30
C ARG A 90 -11.47 15.25 -29.69
N LEU A 91 -11.86 14.12 -29.09
CA LEU A 91 -13.06 13.37 -29.44
C LEU A 91 -13.90 13.05 -28.20
N ARG A 92 -15.19 13.46 -28.21
CA ARG A 92 -16.19 13.30 -27.13
C ARG A 92 -16.59 11.84 -26.82
N ARG A 93 -15.78 10.85 -27.18
CA ARG A 93 -15.99 9.44 -26.85
C ARG A 93 -14.73 8.93 -26.17
N LYS A 94 -14.61 9.20 -24.87
CA LYS A 94 -13.90 8.42 -23.83
C LYS A 94 -13.75 9.28 -22.58
N LEU A 95 -14.88 9.57 -21.96
CA LEU A 95 -14.95 9.83 -20.53
C LEU A 95 -15.89 8.75 -20.00
N SER A 96 -15.34 7.61 -19.64
CA SER A 96 -16.05 6.65 -18.78
C SER A 96 -15.77 7.07 -17.35
N ALA A 97 -16.80 7.58 -16.70
CA ALA A 97 -16.85 7.78 -15.26
C ALA A 97 -16.71 6.45 -14.51
#